data_AF-A0A520D9C9-F1
#
_entry.id   AF-A0A520D9C9-F1
#
_cell.length_a   1.000
_cell.length_b   1.000
_cell.length_c   1.000
_cell.angle_alpha   90.00
_cell.angle_beta   90.00
_cell.angle_gamma   90.00
#
_symmetry.space_group_name_H-M   'P 1'
#
loop_
_entity.id
_entity.type
_entity.pdbx_description
1 polymer ?
#
loop_
_entity_poly.entity_id
_entity_poly.type
_entity_poly.pdbx_seq_one_letter_code
_entity_poly.pdbx_strand_id
1 'polypeptide(L)' 'MGFSSDSVQVFLAVLDHGSFSAAARSLGRVPSAVSMAIAGLEAELD' A
#
# COMPACT_ATOMS: atom_id res chain seq x y z
N MET A 1 -16.40 -9.37 4.00
CA MET A 1 -15.19 -8.90 3.33
C MET A 1 -15.01 -7.44 3.67
N GLY A 2 -13.96 -7.10 4.40
CA GLY A 2 -13.63 -5.71 4.71
C GLY A 2 -12.14 -5.54 4.50
N PHE A 3 -11.75 -4.46 3.84
CA PHE A 3 -10.35 -4.13 3.61
C PHE A 3 -9.60 -4.10 4.94
N SER A 4 -8.38 -4.61 4.94
CA SER A 4 -7.47 -4.40 6.05
C SER A 4 -7.17 -2.90 6.20
N SER A 5 -7.19 -2.40 7.44
CA SER A 5 -6.75 -1.02 7.73
C SER A 5 -5.30 -0.79 7.26
N ASP A 6 -4.48 -1.85 7.22
CA ASP A 6 -3.11 -1.78 6.72
C ASP A 6 -3.08 -1.48 5.22
N SER A 7 -3.89 -2.20 4.42
CA SER A 7 -3.97 -2.02 2.98
C SER A 7 -4.44 -0.61 2.61
N VAL A 8 -5.41 -0.08 3.37
CA VAL A 8 -5.90 1.31 3.19
C VAL A 8 -4.81 2.32 3.53
N GLN A 9 -4.06 2.12 4.63
CA GLN A 9 -2.95 3.01 4.98
C GLN A 9 -1.85 3.01 3.91
N VAL A 10 -1.50 1.84 3.38
CA VAL A 10 -0.52 1.72 2.29
C VAL A 10 -1.01 2.44 1.04
N PHE A 11 -2.28 2.26 0.67
CA PHE A 11 -2.88 2.94 -0.48
C PHE A 11 -2.85 4.47 -0.34
N LEU A 12 -3.27 5.00 0.81
CA LEU A 12 -3.22 6.44 1.08
C LEU A 12 -1.78 6.99 1.03
N ALA A 13 -0.82 6.30 1.62
CA ALA A 13 0.58 6.71 1.58
C ALA A 13 1.13 6.75 0.14
N VAL A 14 0.73 5.82 -0.74
CA VAL A 14 1.11 5.84 -2.15
C VAL A 14 0.56 7.08 -2.86
N LEU A 15 -0.70 7.45 -2.58
CA LEU A 15 -1.31 8.65 -3.15
C LEU A 15 -0.63 9.94 -2.65
N ASP A 16 -0.36 10.03 -1.35
CA ASP A 16 0.25 11.21 -0.73
C ASP A 16 1.70 11.43 -1.19
N HIS A 17 2.44 10.35 -1.42
CA HIS A 17 3.87 10.42 -1.76
C HIS A 17 4.18 10.20 -3.25
N GLY A 18 3.18 9.82 -4.06
CA GLY A 18 3.28 9.70 -5.52
C GLY A 18 4.15 8.56 -6.06
N SER A 19 4.74 7.72 -5.19
CA SER A 19 5.48 6.52 -5.60
C SER A 19 5.56 5.46 -4.50
N PHE A 20 5.66 4.19 -4.87
CA PHE A 20 5.79 3.07 -3.91
C PHE A 20 7.07 3.18 -3.07
N SER A 21 8.19 3.61 -3.68
CA SER A 21 9.45 3.80 -2.97
C SER A 21 9.39 4.95 -1.97
N ALA A 22 8.64 6.02 -2.25
CA ALA A 22 8.46 7.13 -1.30
C ALA A 22 7.51 6.75 -0.16
N ALA A 23 6.40 6.09 -0.46
CA ALA A 23 5.47 5.55 0.54
C ALA A 23 6.13 4.50 1.45
N ALA A 24 6.96 3.61 0.89
CA ALA A 24 7.69 2.64 1.68
C ALA A 24 8.64 3.32 2.69
N ARG A 25 9.33 4.39 2.28
CA ARG A 25 10.18 5.16 3.19
C ARG A 25 9.39 5.86 4.29
N SER A 26 8.22 6.44 3.98
CA SER A 26 7.40 7.10 5.01
C SER A 26 6.76 6.12 5.99
N LEU A 27 6.47 4.89 5.56
CA LEU A 27 5.91 3.82 6.39
C LEU A 27 6.96 2.95 7.09
N GLY A 28 8.26 3.19 6.88
CA GLY A 28 9.33 2.35 7.45
C GLY A 28 9.35 0.92 6.89
N ARG A 29 8.92 0.73 5.64
CA ARG A 29 8.83 -0.55 4.93
C ARG A 29 9.80 -0.62 3.76
N VAL A 30 9.99 -1.82 3.24
CA VAL A 30 10.65 -2.03 1.94
C VAL A 30 9.65 -1.83 0.79
N PRO A 31 10.06 -1.32 -0.39
CA PRO A 31 9.14 -1.07 -1.51
C PRO A 31 8.36 -2.30 -1.99
N SER A 32 8.95 -3.50 -1.92
CA SER A 32 8.27 -4.74 -2.26
C SER A 32 7.07 -5.04 -1.36
N ALA A 33 7.13 -4.70 -0.07
CA ALA A 33 6.01 -4.89 0.85
C ALA A 33 4.82 -3.98 0.51
N VAL A 34 5.10 -2.75 0.08
CA VAL A 34 4.08 -1.82 -0.43
C VAL A 34 3.45 -2.37 -1.71
N SER A 35 4.28 -2.82 -2.66
CA SER A 35 3.78 -3.43 -3.91
C SER A 35 2.88 -4.64 -3.66
N MET A 36 3.25 -5.52 -2.72
CA MET A 36 2.44 -6.71 -2.41
C MET A 36 1.13 -6.35 -1.71
N ALA A 37 1.13 -5.36 -0.81
CA ALA A 37 -0.08 -4.90 -0.15
C ALA A 37 -1.08 -4.29 -1.15
N ILE A 38 -0.61 -3.51 -2.13
CA ILE A 38 -1.45 -2.96 -3.19
C ILE A 38 -2.01 -4.08 -4.09
N ALA A 39 -1.17 -5.03 -4.51
CA ALA A 39 -1.63 -6.15 -5.33
C ALA A 39 -2.69 -7.01 -4.61
N GLY A 40 -2.53 -7.21 -3.29
CA GLY A 40 -3.54 -7.88 -2.48
C GLY A 40 -4.85 -7.10 -2.40
N LEU A 41 -4.77 -5.77 -2.24
CA LEU A 41 -5.94 -4.90 -2.23
C LEU A 41 -6.69 -4.91 -3.57
N GLU A 42 -5.98 -4.87 -4.70
CA GLU A 42 -6.56 -4.97 -6.04
C GLU A 42 -7.28 -6.32 -6.23
N ALA A 43 -6.68 -7.42 -5.78
CA ALA A 43 -7.29 -8.75 -5.86
C ALA A 43 -8.54 -8.93 -4.98
N GLU A 44 -8.72 -8.13 -3.93
CA GLU A 44 -9.94 -8.11 -3.11
C GLU A 44 -11.07 -7.26 -3.71
N LEU A 45 -10.73 -6.40 -4.69
CA LEU A 45 -11.65 -5.46 -5.34
C LEU A 45 -12.24 -5.99 -6.66
N ASP A 46 -11.60 -6.99 -7.26
CA ASP A 46 -12.14 -7.79 -8.38
C ASP A 46 -13.24 -8.77 -7.92
#